data_AF-A0A819IH56-F1
#
_entry.id   AF-A0A819IH56-F1
#
_cell.length_a   1.000
_cell.length_b   1.000
_cell.length_c   1.000
_cell.angle_alpha   90.00
_cell.angle_beta   90.00
_cell.angle_gamma   90.00
#
_symmetry.space_group_name_H-M   'P 1'
#
loop_
_entity.id
_entity.type
_entity.pdbx_description
1 polymer ?
#
loop_
_entity_poly.entity_id
_entity_poly.type
_entity_poly.pdbx_seq_one_letter_code
_entity_poly.pdbx_strand_id
1 'polypeptide(L)'
;QSISDAAVASDAWIITNGYKEESISELVGEVVYNCRMNNSHINFSAIAVGKWGNIHNCHKLEERNHNTPLTIQRGHGRYQLELNHTEYIFFDDGTCDSLDTGEFASNFARQISSGARGDLTPGFILLLIHTIYCSFNIIIIHLV
;
A
#
# COMPACT_ATOMS: atom_id res chain seq x y z
N GLN A 1 -8.25 0.34 -23.01
CA GLN A 1 -7.49 1.29 -22.19
C GLN A 1 -6.97 0.51 -21.00
N SER A 2 -5.65 0.51 -20.76
CA SER A 2 -5.09 -0.20 -19.61
C SER A 2 -5.40 0.55 -18.31
N ILE A 3 -5.36 -0.13 -17.16
CA ILE A 3 -5.60 0.51 -15.85
C ILE A 3 -4.54 1.59 -15.55
N SER A 4 -3.30 1.38 -15.98
CA SER A 4 -2.22 2.37 -15.89
C SER A 4 -2.49 3.60 -16.75
N ASP A 5 -3.02 3.44 -17.97
CA ASP A 5 -3.35 4.59 -18.83
C ASP A 5 -4.47 5.43 -18.22
N ALA A 6 -5.47 4.78 -17.62
CA ALA A 6 -6.57 5.45 -16.95
C ALA A 6 -6.10 6.19 -15.69
N ALA A 7 -5.20 5.57 -14.91
CA ALA A 7 -4.62 6.18 -13.72
C ALA A 7 -3.79 7.42 -14.07
N VAL A 8 -2.92 7.34 -15.08
CA VAL A 8 -2.12 8.49 -15.55
C VAL A 8 -2.98 9.59 -16.12
N ALA A 9 -3.96 9.26 -16.96
CA ALA A 9 -4.83 10.26 -17.59
C ALA A 9 -5.70 11.03 -16.59
N SER A 10 -5.97 10.43 -15.44
CA SER A 10 -6.89 10.97 -14.42
C SER A 10 -6.17 11.47 -13.16
N ASP A 11 -4.83 11.39 -13.13
CA ASP A 11 -4.02 11.63 -11.92
C ASP A 11 -4.57 10.84 -10.70
N ALA A 12 -4.87 9.56 -10.93
CA ALA A 12 -5.56 8.72 -9.96
C ALA A 12 -4.61 7.73 -9.29
N TRP A 13 -4.93 7.39 -8.04
CA TRP A 13 -4.27 6.32 -7.29
C TRP A 13 -4.97 4.99 -7.54
N ILE A 14 -4.18 3.93 -7.67
CA ILE A 14 -4.66 2.55 -7.68
C ILE A 14 -4.46 2.00 -6.27
N ILE A 15 -5.54 1.67 -5.57
CA ILE A 15 -5.47 1.14 -4.20
C ILE A 15 -5.97 -0.30 -4.24
N THR A 16 -5.14 -1.24 -3.80
CA THR A 16 -5.50 -2.66 -3.67
C THR A 16 -5.11 -3.18 -2.30
N ASN A 17 -5.55 -4.39 -1.97
CA ASN A 17 -4.92 -5.14 -0.89
C ASN A 17 -3.42 -5.40 -1.25
N GLY A 18 -2.59 -5.58 -0.24
CA GLY A 18 -1.13 -5.71 -0.41
C GLY A 18 -0.61 -7.14 -0.59
N TYR A 19 -1.47 -8.15 -0.65
CA TYR A 19 -1.07 -9.56 -0.62
C TYR A 19 -1.20 -10.22 -1.99
N LYS A 20 -0.18 -11.01 -2.37
CA LYS A 20 -0.11 -11.75 -3.63
C LYS A 20 -1.20 -12.79 -3.78
N GLU A 21 -1.62 -13.41 -2.69
CA GLU A 21 -2.64 -14.45 -2.70
C GLU A 21 -4.00 -13.90 -3.18
N GLU A 22 -4.18 -12.58 -3.23
CA GLU A 22 -5.31 -11.96 -3.91
C GLU A 22 -4.94 -11.55 -5.33
N SER A 23 -5.64 -12.13 -6.30
CA SER A 23 -5.37 -12.01 -7.73
C SER A 23 -5.32 -10.58 -8.26
N ILE A 24 -6.01 -9.63 -7.63
CA ILE A 24 -6.02 -8.23 -8.08
C ILE A 24 -4.70 -7.52 -7.72
N SER A 25 -4.14 -7.79 -6.54
CA SER A 25 -2.87 -7.19 -6.11
C SER A 25 -1.72 -7.60 -7.01
N GLU A 26 -1.64 -8.90 -7.33
CA GLU A 26 -0.64 -9.46 -8.23
C GLU A 26 -0.73 -8.84 -9.63
N LEU A 27 -1.94 -8.71 -10.19
CA LEU A 27 -2.16 -8.09 -11.50
C LEU A 27 -1.74 -6.60 -11.52
N VAL A 28 -2.03 -5.85 -10.45
CA VAL A 28 -1.56 -4.46 -10.33
C VAL A 28 -0.04 -4.42 -10.21
N GLY A 29 0.55 -5.34 -9.44
CA GLY A 29 2.00 -5.51 -9.35
C GLY A 29 2.65 -5.77 -10.71
N GLU A 30 2.08 -6.65 -11.53
CA GLU A 30 2.55 -6.92 -12.89
C GLU A 30 2.46 -5.67 -13.78
N VAL A 31 1.38 -4.89 -13.68
CA VAL A 31 1.25 -3.62 -14.42
C VAL A 31 2.38 -2.66 -14.05
N VAL A 32 2.63 -2.48 -12.75
CA VAL A 32 3.71 -1.59 -12.28
C VAL A 32 5.09 -2.11 -12.73
N TYR A 33 5.33 -3.41 -12.59
CA TYR A 33 6.57 -4.05 -13.05
C TYR A 33 6.80 -3.84 -14.55
N ASN A 34 5.78 -4.03 -15.37
CA ASN A 34 5.87 -3.82 -16.82
C ASN A 34 6.14 -2.36 -17.18
N CYS A 35 5.55 -1.40 -16.46
CA CYS A 35 5.88 0.02 -16.62
C CYS A 35 7.36 0.29 -16.33
N ARG A 36 7.91 -0.26 -15.23
CA ARG A 36 9.34 -0.15 -14.87
C ARG A 36 10.24 -0.75 -15.95
N MET A 37 9.93 -1.97 -16.40
CA MET A 37 10.73 -2.69 -17.38
C MET A 37 10.75 -2.02 -18.77
N ASN A 38 9.68 -1.32 -19.13
CA ASN A 38 9.59 -0.59 -20.39
C ASN A 38 10.24 0.82 -20.32
N ASN A 39 11.04 1.13 -19.28
CA ASN A 39 11.62 2.45 -19.01
C ASN A 39 10.58 3.59 -19.03
N SER A 40 9.32 3.26 -18.75
CA SER A 40 8.27 4.26 -18.61
C SER A 40 8.35 4.81 -17.20
N HIS A 41 8.44 6.13 -17.04
CA HIS A 41 8.27 6.75 -15.73
C HIS A 41 6.89 6.34 -15.20
N ILE A 42 6.86 5.74 -14.01
CA ILE A 42 5.61 5.48 -13.31
C ILE A 42 5.07 6.83 -12.85
N ASN A 43 4.03 7.31 -13.52
CA ASN A 43 3.38 8.58 -13.23
C ASN A 43 2.05 8.39 -12.48
N PHE A 44 1.93 7.32 -11.70
CA PHE A 44 0.76 7.03 -10.86
C PHE A 44 1.19 6.31 -9.59
N SER A 45 0.42 6.45 -8.52
CA SER A 45 0.64 5.69 -7.28
C SER A 45 -0.19 4.41 -7.28
N ALA A 46 0.47 3.27 -7.10
CA ALA A 46 -0.10 1.97 -6.78
C ALA A 46 0.15 1.67 -5.29
N ILE A 47 -0.90 1.83 -4.48
CA ILE A 47 -0.85 1.73 -3.02
C ILE A 47 -1.37 0.37 -2.58
N ALA A 48 -0.52 -0.41 -1.93
CA ALA A 48 -0.87 -1.67 -1.28
C ALA A 48 -1.32 -1.42 0.16
N VAL A 49 -2.53 -1.88 0.51
CA VAL A 49 -3.06 -1.82 1.88
C VAL A 49 -3.01 -3.20 2.52
N GLY A 50 -2.41 -3.30 3.71
CA GLY A 50 -2.29 -4.56 4.44
C GLY A 50 -2.44 -4.40 5.95
N LYS A 51 -2.58 -5.53 6.63
CA LYS A 51 -2.56 -5.63 8.10
C LYS A 51 -1.15 -5.92 8.56
N TRP A 52 -0.65 -5.17 9.53
CA TRP A 52 0.69 -5.33 10.08
C TRP A 52 0.94 -6.75 10.59
N GLY A 53 0.01 -7.28 11.39
CA GLY A 53 0.11 -8.61 11.98
C GLY A 53 0.17 -9.78 10.99
N ASN A 54 -0.19 -9.54 9.73
CA ASN A 54 -0.18 -10.57 8.68
C ASN A 54 1.08 -10.53 7.80
N ILE A 55 1.90 -9.49 7.91
CA ILE A 55 3.11 -9.35 7.10
C ILE A 55 4.17 -10.32 7.63
N HIS A 56 4.64 -11.18 6.75
CA HIS A 56 5.78 -12.03 7.07
C HIS A 56 7.01 -11.18 7.43
N ASN A 57 7.63 -11.47 8.58
CA ASN A 57 8.78 -10.74 9.11
C ASN A 57 8.51 -9.25 9.42
N CYS A 58 7.29 -8.88 9.83
CA CYS A 58 6.97 -7.51 10.26
C CYS A 58 7.95 -6.95 11.31
N HIS A 59 8.44 -7.75 12.26
CA HIS A 59 9.47 -7.33 13.23
C HIS A 59 10.77 -6.78 12.57
N LYS A 60 11.15 -7.26 11.38
CA LYS A 60 12.33 -6.73 10.66
C LYS A 60 12.11 -5.32 10.10
N LEU A 61 10.85 -4.92 9.96
CA LEU A 61 10.48 -3.54 9.63
C LEU A 61 10.63 -2.62 10.85
N GLU A 62 10.38 -3.13 12.06
CA GLU A 62 10.48 -2.38 13.33
C GLU A 62 11.94 -2.16 13.74
N GLU A 63 12.80 -3.14 13.50
CA GLU A 63 14.24 -3.09 13.82
C GLU A 63 15.03 -2.17 12.86
N ARG A 64 14.36 -1.48 11.93
CA ARG A 64 15.02 -0.71 10.87
C ARG A 64 15.60 0.61 11.39
N ASN A 65 16.91 0.79 11.19
CA ASN A 65 17.50 2.12 11.02
C ASN A 65 17.12 2.66 9.63
N HIS A 66 16.54 3.87 9.55
CA HIS A 66 15.93 4.47 8.35
C HIS A 66 16.76 4.45 7.04
N ASN A 67 18.07 4.16 7.10
CA ASN A 67 19.00 4.26 5.99
C ASN A 67 19.36 2.92 5.31
N THR A 68 18.89 1.77 5.79
CA THR A 68 19.24 0.47 5.18
C THR A 68 18.11 -0.05 4.29
N PRO A 69 18.38 -0.46 3.03
CA PRO A 69 17.38 -1.12 2.19
C PRO A 69 16.86 -2.37 2.88
N LEU A 70 15.54 -2.52 2.92
CA LEU A 70 14.91 -3.68 3.52
C LEU A 70 14.78 -4.80 2.48
N THR A 71 15.40 -5.93 2.76
CA THR A 71 15.14 -7.15 1.98
C THR A 71 13.99 -7.93 2.61
N ILE A 72 12.79 -7.77 2.07
CA ILE A 72 11.68 -8.69 2.36
C ILE A 72 11.97 -9.97 1.60
N GLN A 73 12.49 -10.99 2.29
CA GLN A 73 12.66 -12.30 1.68
C GLN A 73 11.28 -12.89 1.36
N ARG A 74 11.14 -13.48 0.17
CA ARG A 74 10.01 -14.35 -0.16
C ARG A 74 10.08 -15.54 0.80
N GLY A 75 9.23 -15.55 1.82
CA GLY A 75 9.22 -16.59 2.86
C GLY A 75 7.86 -17.28 2.94
N HIS A 76 7.83 -18.44 3.60
CA HIS A 76 6.63 -19.23 3.89
C HIS A 76 5.83 -18.65 5.08
N GLY A 77 5.53 -17.34 5.04
CA GLY A 77 4.56 -16.73 5.95
C GLY A 77 3.12 -17.11 5.59
N ARG A 78 2.13 -16.72 6.42
CA ARG A 78 0.71 -16.95 6.11
C ARG A 78 0.26 -16.23 4.84
N TYR A 79 0.83 -15.05 4.55
CA TYR A 79 0.54 -14.25 3.37
C TYR A 79 1.78 -13.51 2.85
N GLN A 80 1.98 -13.51 1.55
CA GLN A 80 3.10 -12.89 0.87
C GLN A 80 2.72 -11.50 0.37
N LEU A 81 3.52 -10.48 0.70
CA LEU A 81 3.32 -9.15 0.13
C LEU A 81 3.64 -9.13 -1.38
N GLU A 82 2.82 -8.43 -2.15
CA GLU A 82 3.16 -8.05 -3.52
C GLU A 82 4.18 -6.91 -3.46
N LEU A 83 5.34 -7.08 -4.09
CA LEU A 83 6.50 -6.21 -3.92
C LEU A 83 6.62 -5.14 -5.01
N ASN A 84 5.77 -5.19 -6.03
CA ASN A 84 5.83 -4.27 -7.16
C ASN A 84 5.01 -2.99 -6.98
N HIS A 85 4.18 -2.87 -5.93
CA HIS A 85 3.52 -1.60 -5.59
C HIS A 85 4.54 -0.48 -5.35
N THR A 86 4.09 0.77 -5.49
CA THR A 86 4.93 1.96 -5.28
C THR A 86 4.91 2.40 -3.82
N GLU A 87 3.79 2.22 -3.13
CA GLU A 87 3.63 2.57 -1.72
C GLU A 87 2.89 1.48 -0.94
N TYR A 88 3.14 1.42 0.37
CA TYR A 88 2.50 0.47 1.29
C TYR A 88 1.90 1.21 2.49
N ILE A 89 0.65 0.89 2.80
CA ILE A 89 -0.04 1.31 4.01
C ILE A 89 -0.34 0.05 4.83
N PHE A 90 0.25 -0.03 6.01
CA PHE A 90 -0.05 -1.10 6.96
C PHE A 90 -0.81 -0.55 8.15
N PHE A 91 -1.96 -1.13 8.45
CA PHE A 91 -2.70 -0.84 9.68
C PHE A 91 -2.56 -2.00 10.65
N ASP A 92 -2.46 -1.66 11.93
CA ASP A 92 -2.38 -2.64 13.02
C ASP A 92 -3.61 -2.52 13.91
N ASP A 93 -4.38 -3.61 13.97
CA ASP A 93 -5.55 -3.77 14.82
C ASP A 93 -5.29 -4.72 16.00
N GLY A 94 -4.03 -5.12 16.20
CA GLY A 94 -3.62 -6.09 17.22
C GLY A 94 -3.92 -7.55 16.87
N THR A 95 -4.38 -7.86 15.65
CA THR A 95 -4.73 -9.22 15.21
C THR A 95 -3.87 -9.70 14.02
N CYS A 96 -3.77 -11.02 13.86
CA CYS A 96 -2.98 -11.65 12.78
C CYS A 96 -3.68 -12.84 12.08
N ASP A 97 -5.01 -12.96 12.27
CA ASP A 97 -5.77 -14.14 11.85
C ASP A 97 -6.72 -13.89 10.66
N SER A 98 -6.83 -12.65 10.17
CA SER A 98 -7.74 -12.31 9.06
C SER A 98 -7.05 -11.42 8.02
N LEU A 99 -7.23 -11.69 6.74
CA LEU A 99 -6.87 -10.78 5.65
C LEU A 99 -7.85 -9.62 5.46
N ASP A 100 -8.98 -9.61 6.18
CA ASP A 100 -10.01 -8.63 5.96
C ASP A 100 -9.49 -7.20 6.19
N THR A 101 -9.41 -6.46 5.10
CA THR A 101 -9.09 -5.03 5.06
C THR A 101 -10.30 -4.18 4.71
N GLY A 102 -11.48 -4.79 4.52
CA GLY A 102 -12.64 -4.19 3.88
C GLY A 102 -13.15 -2.95 4.60
N GLU A 103 -13.24 -2.98 5.93
CA GLU A 103 -13.67 -1.83 6.72
C GLU A 103 -12.65 -0.68 6.65
N PHE A 104 -11.37 -0.98 6.84
CA PHE A 104 -10.30 0.02 6.77
C PHE A 104 -10.22 0.64 5.37
N ALA A 105 -10.17 -0.18 4.32
CA ALA A 105 -10.09 0.26 2.93
C ALA A 105 -11.32 1.10 2.51
N SER A 106 -12.53 0.68 2.92
CA SER A 106 -13.76 1.43 2.63
C SER A 106 -13.78 2.78 3.35
N ASN A 107 -13.37 2.81 4.62
CA ASN A 107 -13.28 4.05 5.39
C ASN A 107 -12.21 4.99 4.85
N PHE A 108 -11.04 4.46 4.49
CA PHE A 108 -9.96 5.21 3.86
C PHE A 108 -10.39 5.81 2.52
N ALA A 109 -10.98 5.02 1.63
CA ALA A 109 -11.49 5.48 0.34
C ALA A 109 -12.59 6.54 0.49
N ARG A 110 -13.54 6.33 1.42
CA ARG A 110 -14.60 7.30 1.72
C ARG A 110 -14.03 8.63 2.20
N GLN A 111 -12.98 8.59 3.02
CA GLN A 111 -12.36 9.79 3.56
C GLN A 111 -11.55 10.56 2.53
N ILE A 112 -10.75 9.87 1.71
CA ILE A 112 -10.11 10.47 0.52
C ILE A 112 -11.15 11.16 -0.35
N SER A 113 -12.29 10.50 -0.58
CA SER A 113 -13.38 11.04 -1.39
C SER A 113 -14.08 12.25 -0.76
N SER A 114 -14.06 12.36 0.57
CA SER A 114 -14.67 13.46 1.33
C SER A 114 -13.72 14.63 1.61
N GLY A 115 -12.40 14.40 1.51
CA GLY A 115 -11.40 15.45 1.58
C GLY A 115 -11.61 16.42 0.43
N ALA A 116 -11.75 17.71 0.74
CA ALA A 116 -11.81 18.75 -0.29
C ALA A 116 -10.63 18.56 -1.26
N ARG A 117 -10.88 18.73 -2.57
CA ARG A 117 -9.95 18.54 -3.70
C ARG A 117 -8.63 19.36 -3.65
N GLY A 118 -8.20 19.86 -2.49
CA GLY A 118 -6.91 20.48 -2.28
C GLY A 118 -5.85 19.42 -2.02
N ASP A 119 -4.90 19.32 -2.95
CA ASP A 119 -3.59 18.66 -2.85
C ASP A 119 -3.43 17.68 -1.69
N LEU A 120 -3.87 16.44 -1.91
CA LEU A 120 -3.52 15.30 -1.06
C LEU A 120 -2.03 15.00 -1.22
N THR A 121 -1.19 15.84 -0.63
CA THR A 121 0.26 15.58 -0.54
C THR A 121 0.53 14.39 0.38
N PRO A 122 1.68 13.71 0.27
CA PRO A 122 2.07 12.66 1.22
C PRO A 122 1.98 13.09 2.70
N GLY A 123 2.23 14.38 2.98
CA GLY A 123 2.06 14.97 4.31
C GLY A 123 0.59 15.08 4.75
N PHE A 124 -0.33 15.34 3.82
CA PHE A 124 -1.77 15.33 4.07
C PHE A 124 -2.29 13.91 4.32
N ILE A 125 -1.76 12.90 3.62
CA ILE A 125 -2.08 11.49 3.86
C ILE A 125 -1.66 11.08 5.28
N LEU A 126 -0.45 11.44 5.73
CA LEU A 126 0.01 11.21 7.11
C LEU A 126 -0.88 11.91 8.14
N LEU A 127 -1.28 13.15 7.88
CA LEU A 127 -2.14 13.93 8.78
C LEU A 127 -3.57 13.35 8.85
N LEU A 128 -4.14 12.94 7.72
CA LEU A 128 -5.47 12.34 7.62
C LEU A 128 -5.53 11.00 8.36
N ILE A 129 -4.49 10.18 8.19
CA ILE A 129 -4.31 8.89 8.83
C ILE A 129 -4.22 9.05 10.37
N HIS A 130 -3.39 9.97 10.86
CA HIS A 130 -3.18 10.19 12.30
C HIS A 130 -4.39 10.83 13.01
N THR A 131 -5.16 11.67 12.30
CA THR A 131 -6.32 12.38 12.87
C THR A 131 -7.54 11.47 13.04
N ILE A 132 -7.62 10.39 12.26
CA ILE A 132 -8.85 9.59 12.12
C ILE A 132 -8.72 8.25 12.81
N TYR A 133 -7.57 7.59 12.70
CA TYR A 133 -7.37 6.24 13.20
C TYR A 133 -6.64 6.26 14.54
N CYS A 134 -7.15 7.00 15.54
CA CYS A 134 -6.59 6.98 16.90
C CYS A 134 -6.61 5.57 17.55
N SER A 135 -7.32 4.61 16.95
CA SER A 135 -7.41 3.22 17.39
C SER A 135 -6.48 2.25 16.65
N PHE A 136 -5.77 2.68 15.60
CA PHE A 136 -4.87 1.81 14.83
C PHE A 136 -3.48 2.43 14.74
N ASN A 137 -2.43 1.63 14.95
CA ASN A 137 -1.09 2.06 14.57
C ASN A 137 -0.98 1.93 13.05
N ILE A 138 -0.64 3.01 12.35
CA ILE A 138 -0.51 3.01 10.89
C ILE A 138 0.94 3.27 10.51
N ILE A 139 1.48 2.36 9.70
CA ILE A 139 2.86 2.37 9.25
C ILE A 139 2.84 2.53 7.73
N ILE A 140 3.38 3.66 7.24
CA ILE A 140 3.51 3.93 5.81
C ILE A 140 4.94 3.65 5.41
N ILE A 141 5.13 2.77 4.43
CA ILE A 141 6.45 2.42 3.90
C ILE A 141 6.51 2.83 2.44
N HIS A 142 7.47 3.71 2.14
CA HIS A 142 7.88 4.00 0.77
C HIS A 142 9.06 3.08 0.45
N LEU A 143 8.88 2.14 -0.48
CA LEU A 143 9.99 1.34 -0.99
C LEU A 143 10.62 2.10 -2.15
N VAL A 144 11.88 2.51 -1.98
CA VAL A 144 12.72 3.13 -3.01
C VAL A 144 13.44 2.06 -3.79
#